data_AF-A0A2J8KZX1-F1
#
_entry.id   AF-A0A2J8KZX1-F1
#
_cell.length_a   1.000
_cell.length_b   1.000
_cell.length_c   1.000
_cell.angle_alpha   90.00
_cell.angle_beta   90.00
_cell.angle_gamma   90.00
#
_symmetry.space_group_name_H-M   'P 1'
#
loop_
_entity.id
_entity.type
_entity.pdbx_description
1 polymer ?
#
loop_
_entity_poly.entity_id
_entity_poly.type
_entity_poly.pdbx_seq_one_letter_code
_entity_poly.pdbx_strand_id
1 'polypeptide(L)' 'IEKDQIIEMACLITDSDLNILAEGPNLIIKQPDELLDSMSDWCKEHHGKEIQFMKIRSFLTNTCPSS' A
#
# COMPACT_ATOMS: atom_id res chain seq x y z
N ILE A 1 -19.82 11.12 0.54
CA ILE A 1 -18.42 11.55 0.66
C ILE A 1 -17.59 10.28 0.64
N GLU A 2 -16.94 10.00 -0.49
CA GLU A 2 -15.90 8.97 -0.55
C GLU A 2 -14.74 9.42 0.34
N LYS A 3 -14.19 8.48 1.12
CA LYS A 3 -13.08 8.74 2.04
C LYS A 3 -11.87 7.95 1.58
N ASP A 4 -11.08 8.53 0.69
CA ASP A 4 -9.81 7.96 0.29
C ASP A 4 -8.87 7.81 1.49
N GLN A 5 -8.07 6.76 1.46
CA GLN A 5 -7.08 6.43 2.49
C GLN A 5 -5.72 6.23 1.85
N ILE A 6 -4.65 6.52 2.61
CA ILE A 6 -3.28 6.27 2.16
C ILE A 6 -3.03 4.75 2.19
N ILE A 7 -2.55 4.22 1.07
CA ILE A 7 -2.23 2.79 0.91
C ILE A 7 -0.73 2.52 0.77
N GLU A 8 0.07 3.53 0.43
CA GLU A 8 1.52 3.43 0.26
C GLU A 8 2.19 4.77 0.57
N MET A 9 3.41 4.72 1.12
CA MET A 9 4.26 5.88 1.35
C MET A 9 5.72 5.51 1.14
N ALA A 10 6.41 6.29 0.30
CA ALA A 10 7.86 6.20 0.12
C ALA A 10 8.50 7.57 0.35
N CYS A 11 9.73 7.58 0.86
CA CYS A 11 10.49 8.79 1.11
C CYS A 11 11.91 8.64 0.56
N LEU A 12 12.47 9.74 0.06
CA LEU A 12 13.83 9.78 -0.47
C LEU A 12 14.43 11.17 -0.21
N ILE A 13 15.70 11.22 0.18
CA ILE A 13 16.43 12.44 0.49
C ILE A 13 17.46 12.69 -0.60
N THR A 14 17.46 13.88 -1.17
CA THR A 14 18.46 14.31 -2.16
C THR A 14 19.23 15.55 -1.72
N ASP A 15 20.38 15.78 -2.33
CA ASP A 15 21.03 17.09 -2.33
C ASP A 15 20.40 18.04 -3.36
N SER A 16 20.99 19.23 -3.52
CA SER A 16 20.57 20.25 -4.48
C SER A 16 20.79 19.86 -5.94
N ASP A 17 21.70 18.91 -6.20
CA ASP A 17 22.02 18.41 -7.54
C ASP A 17 21.22 17.13 -7.86
N LEU A 18 20.22 16.80 -7.04
CA LEU A 18 19.34 15.64 -7.15
C LEU A 18 20.05 14.29 -6.98
N ASN A 19 21.24 14.27 -6.37
CA ASN A 19 21.88 13.01 -6.00
C ASN A 19 21.16 12.41 -4.78
N ILE A 20 20.91 11.10 -4.83
CA ILE A 20 20.26 10.38 -3.72
C ILE A 20 21.24 10.29 -2.56
N LEU A 21 20.88 10.88 -1.42
CA LEU A 21 21.66 10.83 -0.18
C LEU A 21 21.23 9.68 0.72
N ALA A 22 19.92 9.43 0.77
CA ALA A 22 19.35 8.32 1.55
C ALA A 22 17.97 7.93 1.02
N GLU A 23 17.68 6.64 1.11
CA GLU A 23 16.32 6.12 0.92
C GLU A 23 15.62 6.06 2.28
N GLY A 24 14.46 6.71 2.35
CA GLY A 24 13.56 6.62 3.49
C GLY A 24 12.73 5.33 3.45
N PRO A 25 11.86 5.12 4.44
CA PRO A 25 11.04 3.91 4.49
C PRO A 25 10.10 3.83 3.29
N ASN A 26 10.00 2.65 2.69
CA ASN A 26 8.97 2.30 1.72
C ASN A 26 7.93 1.40 2.41
N LEU A 27 6.74 1.95 2.65
CA LEU A 27 5.71 1.37 3.50
C LEU A 27 4.43 1.12 2.70
N ILE A 28 3.95 -0.11 2.76
CA ILE A 28 2.62 -0.48 2.28
C ILE A 28 1.68 -0.53 3.48
N ILE A 29 0.64 0.30 3.47
CA ILE A 29 -0.34 0.44 4.55
C ILE A 29 -1.55 -0.44 4.24
N LYS A 30 -1.79 -1.44 5.09
CA LYS A 30 -2.94 -2.34 4.94
C LYS A 30 -4.24 -1.57 5.15
N GLN A 31 -5.16 -1.70 4.21
CA GLN A 31 -6.54 -1.24 4.32
C GLN A 31 -7.53 -2.43 4.29
N PRO A 32 -8.77 -2.26 4.76
CA PRO A 32 -9.81 -3.28 4.66
C PRO A 32 -10.10 -3.67 3.21
N ASP A 33 -10.39 -4.96 2.96
CA ASP A 33 -10.67 -5.47 1.61
C ASP A 33 -11.88 -4.75 0.98
N GLU A 34 -12.90 -4.42 1.78
CA GLU A 34 -14.07 -3.65 1.36
C GLU A 34 -13.69 -2.28 0.78
N LEU A 35 -12.71 -1.61 1.38
CA LEU A 35 -12.23 -0.31 0.92
C LEU A 35 -11.46 -0.47 -0.40
N LEU A 36 -10.60 -1.48 -0.49
CA LEU A 36 -9.84 -1.79 -1.72
C LEU A 36 -10.78 -2.20 -2.87
N ASP A 37 -11.86 -2.92 -2.58
CA ASP A 37 -12.88 -3.34 -3.55
C ASP A 37 -13.78 -2.18 -3.98
N SER A 38 -13.94 -1.15 -3.15
CA SER A 38 -14.69 0.06 -3.47
C SER A 38 -13.92 1.07 -4.32
N MET A 39 -12.61 0.88 -4.53
CA MET A 39 -11.79 1.77 -5.35
C MET A 39 -12.28 1.81 -6.81
N SER A 40 -12.04 2.94 -7.48
CA SER A 40 -12.32 3.10 -8.91
C SER A 40 -11.52 2.09 -9.75
N ASP A 41 -11.99 1.79 -10.96
CA ASP A 41 -11.32 0.85 -11.86
C ASP A 41 -9.90 1.31 -12.22
N TRP A 42 -9.70 2.63 -12.39
CA TRP A 42 -8.38 3.20 -12.63
C TRP A 42 -7.43 2.96 -11.46
N CYS A 43 -7.90 3.16 -10.22
CA CYS A 43 -7.10 2.90 -9.03
C CYS A 43 -6.75 1.41 -8.89
N LYS A 44 -7.68 0.51 -9.23
CA LYS A 44 -7.45 -0.94 -9.21
C LYS A 44 -6.45 -1.41 -10.26
N GLU A 45 -6.45 -0.79 -11.44
CA GLU A 45 -5.47 -1.09 -12.49
C GLU A 45 -4.07 -0.59 -12.10
N HIS A 46 -3.97 0.66 -11.61
CA HIS A 46 -2.68 1.29 -11.32
C HIS A 46 -2.01 0.75 -10.05
N HIS A 47 -2.79 0.49 -9.00
CA HIS A 47 -2.30 -0.05 -7.72
C HIS A 47 -2.54 -1.57 -7.58
N GLY A 48 -2.78 -2.26 -8.70
CA GLY A 48 -3.23 -3.66 -8.68
C GLY A 48 -2.25 -4.61 -7.99
N LYS A 49 -0.94 -4.34 -8.11
CA LYS A 49 0.11 -5.16 -7.45
C LYS A 49 0.11 -4.97 -5.95
N GLU A 50 0.00 -3.73 -5.49
CA GLU A 50 -0.05 -3.34 -4.09
C GLU A 50 -1.33 -3.86 -3.44
N ILE A 51 -2.48 -3.73 -4.13
CA ILE A 51 -3.77 -4.29 -3.71
C ILE A 51 -3.68 -5.82 -3.60
N GLN A 52 -3.12 -6.50 -4.59
CA GLN A 52 -2.96 -7.96 -4.54
C GLN A 52 -2.06 -8.39 -3.38
N PHE A 53 -0.96 -7.66 -3.15
CA PHE A 53 -0.05 -7.90 -2.03
C PHE A 53 -0.75 -7.73 -0.68
N MET A 54 -1.57 -6.67 -0.52
CA MET A 54 -2.37 -6.45 0.70
C MET A 54 -3.37 -7.58 0.94
N LYS A 55 -4.08 -8.03 -0.11
CA LYS A 55 -5.07 -9.12 -0.03
C LYS A 55 -4.43 -10.46 0.35
N ILE A 56 -3.29 -10.80 -0.24
CA ILE A 56 -2.56 -12.04 0.08
C ILE A 56 -2.10 -12.03 1.55
N ARG A 57 -1.57 -10.91 2.04
CA ARG A 57 -1.18 -10.80 3.46
C ARG A 57 -2.40 -10.87 4.39
N SER A 58 -3.56 -10.34 3.99
CA SER A 58 -4.80 -10.48 4.75
C SER A 58 -5.18 -11.95 4.92
N PHE A 59 -5.12 -12.72 3.82
CA PHE A 59 -5.35 -14.17 3.84
C PHE A 59 -4.40 -14.90 4.79
N LEU A 60 -3.09 -14.58 4.76
CA LEU A 60 -2.09 -15.21 5.62
C LEU A 60 -2.22 -14.82 7.10
N THR A 61 -2.68 -13.60 7.42
CA THR A 61 -2.95 -13.19 8.81
C THR A 61 -4.21 -13.85 9.40
N ASN A 62 -5.15 -14.28 8.55
CA ASN A 62 -6.35 -15.00 8.98
C ASN A 62 -6.11 -16.51 9.17
N THR A 63 -4.91 -17.01 8.85
CA THR A 63 -4.54 -18.43 9.02
C THR A 63 -3.69 -18.72 10.26
N CYS A 64 -3.55 -17.79 11.21
CA CYS A 64 -2.98 -18.15 12.51
C CYS A 64 -4.07 -18.88 13.33
N PRO A 65 -3.97 -20.19 13.57
CA PRO A 65 -4.92 -20.85 14.45
C PRO A 65 -4.64 -20.29 15.85
N SER A 66 -5.64 -19.67 16.45
CA SER A 66 -5.61 -19.32 17.86
C SER A 66 -5.43 -20.61 18.68
N SER A 67 -4.22 -20.85 19.16
CA SER A 67 -3.84 -21.90 20.11
C SER A 67 -2.61 -21.44 20.88
#